data_AF-A0A3E0WMP0-F1
#
_entry.id   AF-A0A3E0WMP0-F1
#
_cell.length_a   1.000
_cell.length_b   1.000
_cell.length_c   1.000
_cell.angle_alpha   90.00
_cell.angle_beta   90.00
_cell.angle_gamma   90.00
#
_symmetry.space_group_name_H-M   'P 1'
#
loop_
_entity.id
_entity.type
_entity.pdbx_description
1 polymer ?
#
loop_
_entity_poly.entity_id
_entity_poly.type
_entity_poly.pdbx_seq_one_letter_code
_entity_poly.pdbx_strand_id
1 'polypeptide(L)'
;MLYDLDRDKTEEPSVAEMTSKALDILQKNDDGFFLMVEGGRIDHATHDNFPATTIQETIAFDKAIKEALDFAEKVNPSKLTANSFFVSSIRVVIDF
;
A
#
# COMPACT_ATOMS: atom_id res chain seq x y z
N MET A 1 -7.53 7.45 8.82
CA MET A 1 -7.21 8.01 7.50
C MET A 1 -8.49 8.37 6.79
N LEU A 2 -8.57 9.56 6.21
CA LEU A 2 -9.64 9.94 5.28
C LEU A 2 -9.54 9.12 3.98
N TYR A 3 -10.50 9.27 3.06
CA TYR A 3 -10.32 8.80 1.69
C TYR A 3 -9.19 9.62 1.04
N ASP A 4 -8.42 9.05 0.10
CA ASP A 4 -7.32 9.73 -0.60
C ASP A 4 -7.82 10.97 -1.35
N LEU A 5 -9.08 11.00 -1.77
CA LEU A 5 -9.75 12.17 -2.34
C LEU A 5 -9.98 13.31 -1.34
N ASP A 6 -10.21 12.97 -0.07
CA ASP A 6 -10.68 13.90 0.95
C ASP A 6 -9.57 14.35 1.92
N ARG A 7 -8.42 13.67 1.92
CA ARG A 7 -7.34 13.96 2.86
C ARG A 7 -6.64 15.29 2.54
N ASP A 8 -6.23 15.99 3.59
CA ASP A 8 -5.24 17.05 3.47
C ASP A 8 -3.84 16.42 3.33
N LYS A 9 -3.17 16.72 2.23
CA LYS A 9 -1.87 16.11 1.88
C LYS A 9 -0.73 16.63 2.74
N THR A 10 -0.90 17.74 3.47
CA THR A 10 0.12 18.21 4.41
C THR A 10 0.00 17.57 5.79
N GLU A 11 -1.20 17.12 6.16
CA GLU A 11 -1.48 16.57 7.49
C GLU A 11 -1.56 15.04 7.50
N GLU A 12 -2.00 14.42 6.40
CA GLU A 12 -2.18 12.97 6.30
C GLU A 12 -1.44 12.38 5.09
N PRO A 13 -0.49 11.44 5.29
CA PRO A 13 0.21 10.78 4.20
C PRO A 13 -0.71 9.80 3.46
N SER A 14 -0.42 9.60 2.17
CA SER A 14 -0.99 8.49 1.40
C SER A 14 -0.47 7.14 1.88
N VAL A 15 -1.20 6.08 1.53
CA VAL A 15 -0.73 4.69 1.73
C VAL A 15 0.61 4.41 1.02
N ALA A 16 0.88 5.08 -0.11
CA ALA A 16 2.16 4.98 -0.81
C ALA A 16 3.30 5.63 -0.02
N GLU A 17 3.09 6.84 0.51
CA GLU A 17 4.08 7.54 1.35
C GLU A 17 4.38 6.76 2.64
N MET A 18 3.35 6.18 3.26
CA MET A 18 3.54 5.31 4.42
C MET A 18 4.33 4.05 4.09
N THR A 19 4.03 3.42 2.95
CA THR A 19 4.75 2.24 2.46
C THR A 19 6.22 2.55 2.24
N SER A 20 6.50 3.61 1.49
CA SER A 20 7.87 4.09 1.21
C SER A 20 8.62 4.35 2.51
N LYS A 21 7.97 5.04 3.47
CA LYS A 21 8.59 5.32 4.78
C LYS A 21 8.82 4.07 5.62
N ALA A 22 7.91 3.10 5.58
CA ALA A 22 8.06 1.83 6.29
C ALA A 22 9.24 1.04 5.74
N LEU A 23 9.36 0.94 4.40
CA LEU A 23 10.49 0.31 3.73
C LEU A 23 11.81 1.00 4.10
N ASP A 24 11.84 2.33 4.14
CA ASP A 24 13.02 3.11 4.54
C ASP A 24 13.52 2.79 5.95
N ILE A 25 12.61 2.45 6.85
CA ILE A 25 12.91 2.10 8.24
C ILE A 25 13.31 0.63 8.34
N LEU A 26 12.52 -0.27 7.73
CA LEU A 26 12.66 -1.72 7.87
C LEU A 26 13.89 -2.27 7.14
N GLN A 27 14.31 -1.64 6.03
CA GLN A 27 15.51 -2.04 5.27
C GLN A 27 16.81 -2.00 6.08
N LYS A 28 16.82 -1.33 7.24
CA LYS A 28 17.98 -1.23 8.11
C LYS A 28 18.23 -2.51 8.92
N ASN A 29 17.32 -3.47 8.88
CA ASN A 29 17.49 -4.75 9.54
C ASN A 29 18.15 -5.76 8.59
N ASP A 30 19.37 -6.17 8.91
CA ASP A 30 20.13 -7.14 8.12
C ASP A 30 19.53 -8.56 8.16
N ASP A 31 18.71 -8.87 9.17
CA ASP A 31 17.99 -10.15 9.30
C ASP A 31 16.74 -10.24 8.42
N GLY A 32 16.42 -9.18 7.67
CA GLY A 32 15.22 -9.09 6.85
C GLY A 32 14.00 -8.55 7.59
N PHE A 33 12.87 -8.45 6.88
CA PHE A 33 11.64 -7.94 7.47
C PHE A 33 10.38 -8.40 6.73
N PHE A 34 9.27 -8.36 7.47
CA PHE A 34 7.93 -8.55 6.95
C PHE A 34 7.17 -7.22 6.98
N LEU A 35 6.53 -6.86 5.87
CA LEU A 35 5.65 -5.70 5.77
C LEU A 35 4.31 -6.10 5.14
N MET A 36 3.21 -5.71 5.79
CA MET A 36 1.86 -5.81 5.24
C MET A 36 1.31 -4.41 4.96
N VAL A 37 0.82 -4.20 3.75
CA VAL A 37 0.16 -2.95 3.34
C VAL A 37 -1.27 -3.27 2.90
N GLU A 38 -2.23 -2.47 3.37
CA GLU A 38 -3.66 -2.71 3.15
C GLU A 38 -4.37 -1.46 2.60
N GLY A 39 -5.07 -1.64 1.47
CA GLY A 39 -5.99 -0.64 0.90
C GLY A 39 -7.38 -0.71 1.53
N GLY A 40 -7.46 -0.59 2.86
CA GLY A 40 -8.70 -0.91 3.60
C GLY A 40 -9.88 0.03 3.35
N ARG A 41 -9.63 1.22 2.81
CA ARG A 41 -10.69 2.19 2.46
C ARG A 41 -11.46 1.81 1.19
N ILE A 42 -10.91 0.93 0.34
CA ILE A 42 -11.63 0.35 -0.83
C ILE A 42 -12.91 -0.35 -0.36
N ASP A 43 -12.85 -1.07 0.76
CA ASP A 43 -13.96 -1.81 1.35
C ASP A 43 -15.08 -0.88 1.79
N HIS A 44 -14.73 0.14 2.57
CA HIS A 44 -15.67 1.15 3.04
C HIS A 44 -16.34 1.89 1.88
N ALA A 45 -15.56 2.35 0.89
CA ALA A 45 -16.10 3.05 -0.28
C ALA A 45 -17.05 2.16 -1.10
N THR A 46 -16.75 0.86 -1.19
CA THR A 46 -17.59 -0.11 -1.89
C THR A 46 -18.89 -0.38 -1.12
N HIS A 47 -18.82 -0.52 0.21
CA HIS A 47 -20.01 -0.67 1.05
C HIS A 47 -20.91 0.57 1.04
N ASP A 48 -20.31 1.76 0.93
CA ASP A 48 -21.03 3.04 0.80
C ASP A 48 -21.61 3.27 -0.61
N ASN A 49 -21.34 2.38 -1.58
CA ASN A 49 -21.67 2.55 -3.00
C ASN A 49 -21.11 3.84 -3.62
N PHE A 50 -19.86 4.20 -3.30
CA PHE A 50 -19.15 5.36 -3.83
C PHE A 50 -18.15 4.96 -4.92
N PRO A 51 -18.59 4.74 -6.18
CA PRO A 51 -17.73 4.15 -7.21
C PRO A 51 -16.50 5.01 -7.54
N ALA A 52 -16.65 6.35 -7.54
CA ALA A 52 -15.53 7.25 -7.78
C ALA A 52 -14.45 7.11 -6.69
N THR A 53 -14.88 7.07 -5.42
CA THR A 53 -13.99 6.89 -4.28
C THR A 53 -13.36 5.50 -4.28
N THR A 54 -14.13 4.43 -4.54
CA THR A 54 -13.59 3.06 -4.65
C THR A 54 -12.46 2.98 -5.68
N ILE A 55 -12.64 3.58 -6.86
CA ILE A 55 -11.62 3.61 -7.91
C ILE A 55 -10.38 4.38 -7.43
N GLN A 56 -10.57 5.52 -6.78
CA GLN A 56 -9.45 6.34 -6.30
C GLN A 56 -8.68 5.66 -5.16
N GLU A 57 -9.35 5.00 -4.22
CA GLU A 57 -8.69 4.17 -3.20
C GLU A 57 -7.90 3.01 -3.81
N THR A 58 -8.44 2.40 -4.87
CA THR A 58 -7.74 1.34 -5.62
C THR A 58 -6.48 1.88 -6.28
N ILE A 59 -6.54 3.06 -6.92
CA ILE A 59 -5.37 3.73 -7.51
C ILE A 59 -4.36 4.13 -6.43
N ALA A 60 -4.81 4.61 -5.27
CA ALA A 60 -3.93 4.95 -4.16
C ALA A 60 -3.19 3.71 -3.64
N PHE A 61 -3.88 2.57 -3.54
CA PHE A 61 -3.26 1.30 -3.18
C PHE A 61 -2.29 0.78 -4.24
N ASP A 62 -2.64 0.87 -5.53
CA ASP A 62 -1.74 0.51 -6.65
C ASP A 62 -0.40 1.28 -6.59
N LYS A 63 -0.43 2.57 -6.23
CA LYS A 63 0.79 3.35 -6.00
C LYS A 63 1.64 2.80 -4.85
N ALA A 64 1.03 2.29 -3.78
CA ALA A 64 1.77 1.66 -2.69
C ALA A 64 2.42 0.33 -3.13
N ILE A 65 1.74 -0.46 -3.97
CA ILE A 65 2.33 -1.66 -4.58
C ILE A 65 3.54 -1.25 -5.44
N LYS A 66 3.41 -0.17 -6.22
CA LYS A 66 4.51 0.36 -7.02
C LYS A 66 5.72 0.75 -6.18
N GLU A 67 5.54 1.44 -5.05
CA GLU A 67 6.65 1.77 -4.14
C GLU A 67 7.37 0.50 -3.64
N ALA A 68 6.61 -0.54 -3.29
CA ALA A 68 7.17 -1.82 -2.88
C ALA A 68 7.93 -2.56 -4.00
N LEU A 69 7.38 -2.56 -5.22
CA LEU A 69 8.03 -3.12 -6.40
C LEU A 69 9.33 -2.39 -6.73
N ASP A 70 9.29 -1.06 -6.79
CA ASP A 70 10.45 -0.21 -7.09
C ASP A 70 11.54 -0.37 -6.02
N PHE A 71 11.18 -0.60 -4.76
CA PHE A 71 12.13 -0.94 -3.69
C PHE A 71 12.72 -2.34 -3.89
N ALA A 72 11.89 -3.35 -4.17
CA ALA A 72 12.33 -4.73 -4.39
C ALA A 72 13.31 -4.84 -5.56
N GLU A 73 13.05 -4.13 -6.67
CA GLU A 73 13.93 -4.08 -7.85
C GLU A 73 15.31 -3.51 -7.50
N LYS A 74 15.38 -2.52 -6.60
CA LYS A 74 16.65 -1.91 -6.16
C LYS A 74 17.45 -2.81 -5.22
N VAL A 75 16.77 -3.50 -4.30
CA VAL A 75 17.43 -4.24 -3.21
C VAL A 75 17.72 -5.68 -3.61
N ASN A 76 16.72 -6.41 -4.11
CA ASN A 76 16.88 -7.80 -4.55
C ASN A 76 15.68 -8.27 -5.40
N PRO A 77 15.82 -8.36 -6.74
CA PRO A 77 14.73 -8.71 -7.66
C PRO A 77 14.09 -10.10 -7.43
N SER A 78 14.72 -10.96 -6.61
CA SER A 78 14.33 -12.37 -6.46
C SER A 78 13.49 -12.69 -5.22
N LYS A 79 13.13 -11.71 -4.37
CA LYS A 79 12.44 -11.95 -3.09
C LYS A 79 11.01 -11.41 -2.94
N LEU A 80 10.47 -10.66 -3.90
CA LEU A 80 9.12 -10.12 -3.73
C LEU A 80 8.02 -11.17 -3.95
N THR A 81 7.20 -11.43 -2.94
CA THR A 81 5.99 -12.27 -3.03
C THR A 81 4.72 -11.44 -2.80
N ALA A 82 4.25 -10.75 -3.84
CA ALA A 82 2.99 -10.01 -3.76
C ALA A 82 1.79 -10.97 -3.93
N ASN A 83 1.10 -11.29 -2.83
CA ASN A 83 -0.18 -12.02 -2.86
C ASN A 83 -1.33 -11.04 -2.63
N SER A 84 -2.32 -11.02 -3.52
CA SER A 84 -3.59 -10.32 -3.32
C SER A 84 -4.68 -11.30 -2.87
N PHE A 85 -5.50 -10.90 -1.89
CA PHE A 85 -6.66 -11.69 -1.48
C PHE A 85 -7.84 -10.79 -1.14
N PHE A 86 -9.01 -11.19 -1.68
CA PHE A 86 -10.37 -10.73 -1.40
C PHE A 86 -10.94 -9.51 -2.16
N VAL A 87 -12.26 -9.55 -2.37
CA VAL A 87 -13.03 -8.78 -3.38
C VAL A 87 -13.31 -7.33 -2.98
N SER A 88 -13.25 -6.99 -1.68
CA SER A 88 -13.55 -5.65 -1.16
C SER A 88 -12.36 -4.98 -0.44
N SER A 89 -11.34 -5.74 -0.03
CA SER A 89 -10.11 -5.23 0.58
C SER A 89 -8.92 -5.86 -0.13
N ILE A 90 -7.97 -5.04 -0.60
CA ILE A 90 -6.74 -5.55 -1.23
C ILE A 90 -5.59 -5.39 -0.24
N ARG A 91 -4.85 -6.49 -0.06
CA ARG A 91 -3.65 -6.56 0.76
C ARG A 91 -2.48 -7.01 -0.09
N VAL A 92 -1.30 -6.53 0.23
CA VAL A 92 -0.04 -7.05 -0.31
C VAL A 92 0.89 -7.34 0.86
N VAL A 93 1.48 -8.53 0.80
CA VAL A 93 2.52 -8.99 1.71
C VAL A 93 3.86 -8.81 1.02
N ILE A 94 4.84 -8.34 1.77
CA ILE A 94 6.19 -8.11 1.28
C ILE A 94 7.16 -8.75 2.28
N ASP A 95 8.04 -9.61 1.78
CA ASP A 95 9.03 -10.36 2.55
C ASP A 95 10.41 -10.16 1.92
N PHE A 96 11.41 -9.77 2.72
CA PHE A 96 12.77 -9.46 2.28
C PHE A 96 13.82 -10.14 3.15
#